data_AF-A0A2V7EK57-F1
#
_entry.id   AF-A0A2V7EK57-F1
#
_cell.length_a   1.000
_cell.length_b   1.000
_cell.length_c   1.000
_cell.angle_alpha   90.00
_cell.angle_beta   90.00
_cell.angle_gamma   90.00
#
_symmetry.space_group_name_H-M   'P 1'
#
loop_
_entity.id
_entity.type
_entity.pdbx_description
1 polymer ?
#
loop_
_entity_poly.entity_id
_entity_poly.type
_entity_poly.pdbx_seq_one_letter_code
_entity_poly.pdbx_strand_id
1 'polypeptide(L)'
;QAGVTGISISRVSGHGGEQEVVEHYRGSSIVLEFRDKVKIEMACSEPFVEPTIKAILSSARTGEVGDGKIFVQPLEQVIRIRTGERDNAALTPVTADEVQRRARGLALSTA
;
A
#
# COMPACT_ATOMS: atom_id res chain seq x y z
N GLN A 1 -12.89 7.02 0.08
CA GLN A 1 -12.76 5.68 -0.53
C GLN A 1 -12.06 5.83 -1.88
N ALA A 2 -11.02 5.03 -2.15
CA ALA A 2 -10.18 5.16 -3.37
C ALA A 2 -10.63 4.29 -4.55
N GLY A 3 -11.68 3.47 -4.39
CA GLY A 3 -12.18 2.60 -5.46
C GLY A 3 -11.35 1.35 -5.74
N VAL A 4 -10.31 1.07 -4.95
CA VAL A 4 -9.54 -0.18 -5.01
C VAL A 4 -10.24 -1.26 -4.18
N THR A 5 -10.55 -2.39 -4.80
CA THR A 5 -11.35 -3.48 -4.19
C THR A 5 -10.60 -4.81 -4.06
N GLY A 6 -9.59 -5.04 -4.91
CA GLY A 6 -8.74 -6.24 -4.82
C GLY A 6 -7.53 -5.99 -3.93
N ILE A 7 -7.49 -6.66 -2.77
CA ILE A 7 -6.37 -6.59 -1.83
C ILE A 7 -6.01 -7.98 -1.30
N SER A 8 -4.73 -8.19 -1.04
CA SER A 8 -4.20 -9.31 -0.27
C SER A 8 -3.64 -8.78 1.05
N ILE A 9 -3.90 -9.49 2.15
CA ILE A 9 -3.48 -9.09 3.49
C ILE A 9 -2.70 -10.23 4.12
N SER A 10 -1.55 -9.93 4.72
CA SER A 10 -0.77 -10.86 5.53
C SER A 10 -0.28 -10.21 6.82
N ARG A 11 -0.05 -11.03 7.85
CA ARG A 11 0.62 -10.59 9.08
C ARG A 11 2.12 -10.76 8.88
N VAL A 12 2.89 -9.74 9.25
CA VAL A 12 4.34 -9.73 9.14
C VAL A 12 4.94 -9.17 10.41
N SER A 13 6.16 -9.56 10.72
CA SER A 13 6.96 -8.92 11.77
C SER A 13 7.92 -7.94 11.10
N GLY A 14 8.01 -6.71 11.60
CA GLY A 14 8.83 -5.68 10.96
C GLY A 14 9.35 -4.64 11.94
N HIS A 15 10.36 -3.90 11.49
CA HIS A 15 11.00 -2.83 12.24
C HIS A 15 11.10 -1.58 11.36
N GLY A 16 10.66 -0.43 11.87
CA GLY A 16 10.39 0.76 11.07
C GLY A 16 11.26 1.99 11.34
N GLY A 17 12.26 1.88 12.23
CA GLY A 17 12.98 3.01 12.84
C GLY A 17 12.61 3.21 14.32
N GLU A 18 12.23 2.14 15.01
CA GLU A 18 11.91 2.14 16.45
C GLU A 18 13.24 2.04 17.25
N GLN A 19 13.34 2.59 18.46
CA GLN A 19 14.61 2.51 19.22
C GLN A 19 14.95 1.07 19.62
N GLU A 20 16.21 0.67 19.48
CA GLU A 20 16.73 -0.61 19.96
C GLU A 20 16.76 -0.64 21.49
N VAL A 21 16.00 -1.53 22.14
CA VAL A 21 16.20 -1.84 23.55
C VAL A 21 17.25 -2.94 23.66
N VAL A 22 18.50 -2.59 23.89
CA VAL A 22 19.57 -3.58 24.07
C VAL A 22 19.50 -4.15 25.49
N GLU A 23 18.87 -5.31 25.67
CA GLU A 23 19.02 -6.09 26.91
C GLU A 23 20.22 -7.05 26.84
N HIS A 24 21.10 -6.97 27.84
CA HIS A 24 22.30 -7.81 27.93
C HIS A 24 21.98 -9.16 28.59
N TYR A 25 22.12 -10.27 27.84
CA TYR A 25 22.14 -11.61 28.43
C TYR A 25 23.37 -12.40 27.96
N ARG A 26 24.32 -12.63 28.89
CA ARG A 26 25.45 -13.58 28.76
C ARG A 26 26.33 -13.49 27.50
N GLY A 27 26.66 -12.28 27.05
CA GLY A 27 27.77 -12.07 26.09
C GLY A 27 27.45 -12.34 24.61
N SER A 28 26.20 -12.57 24.25
CA SER A 28 25.74 -12.56 22.85
C SER A 28 24.63 -11.53 22.67
N SER A 29 24.91 -10.48 21.90
CA SER A 29 23.97 -9.40 21.58
C SER A 29 23.27 -9.68 20.26
N ILE A 30 22.01 -10.10 20.30
CA ILE A 30 21.10 -9.99 19.16
C ILE A 30 19.73 -9.59 19.71
N VAL A 31 19.43 -8.29 19.72
CA VAL A 31 18.08 -7.81 19.94
C VAL A 31 17.53 -7.33 18.60
N LEU A 32 16.58 -8.11 18.06
CA LEU A 32 15.74 -7.72 16.94
C LEU A 32 14.31 -7.76 17.44
N GLU A 33 13.86 -6.70 18.11
CA GLU A 33 12.45 -6.52 18.44
C GLU A 33 11.68 -6.18 17.17
N PHE A 34 11.10 -7.21 16.55
CA PHE A 34 10.13 -7.03 15.49
C PHE A 34 8.73 -6.86 16.09
N ARG A 35 8.01 -5.84 15.64
CA ARG A 35 6.60 -5.65 15.99
C ARG A 35 5.71 -6.30 14.96
N ASP A 36 4.57 -6.80 15.41
CA ASP A 36 3.52 -7.27 14.52
C ASP A 36 2.96 -6.10 13.70
N LYS A 37 2.93 -6.31 12.39
CA LYS A 37 2.43 -5.36 11.39
C LYS A 37 1.56 -6.11 10.40
N VAL A 38 0.72 -5.36 9.69
CA VAL A 38 -0.10 -5.88 8.59
C VAL A 38 0.52 -5.42 7.28
N LYS A 39 0.85 -6.37 6.40
CA LYS A 39 1.25 -6.08 5.02
C LYS A 39 0.01 -6.15 4.14
N ILE A 40 -0.26 -5.06 3.43
CA ILE A 40 -1.32 -4.96 2.44
C ILE A 40 -0.66 -4.90 1.07
N GLU A 41 -1.08 -5.78 0.17
CA GLU A 41 -0.62 -5.83 -1.22
C GLU A 41 -1.81 -5.64 -2.14
N MET A 42 -1.69 -4.72 -3.09
CA MET A 42 -2.73 -4.43 -4.06
C MET A 42 -2.12 -3.98 -5.38
N ALA A 43 -2.70 -4.44 -6.48
CA ALA A 43 -2.38 -3.93 -7.81
C ALA A 43 -3.41 -2.86 -8.18
N CYS A 44 -2.93 -1.73 -8.69
CA CYS A 44 -3.76 -0.62 -9.12
C CYS A 44 -3.31 -0.15 -10.51
N SER A 45 -4.25 0.32 -11.32
CA SER A 45 -3.90 0.99 -12.58
C SER A 45 -3.34 2.38 -12.28
N GLU A 46 -2.53 2.91 -13.20
CA GLU A 46 -1.82 4.19 -13.02
C GLU A 46 -2.69 5.33 -12.45
N PRO A 47 -3.93 5.57 -12.94
CA PRO A 47 -4.76 6.66 -12.42
C PRO A 47 -5.19 6.49 -10.95
N PHE A 48 -5.06 5.30 -10.38
CA PHE A 48 -5.45 4.96 -9.03
C PHE A 48 -4.30 4.98 -8.02
N VAL A 49 -3.04 5.03 -8.46
CA VAL A 49 -1.87 4.99 -7.58
C VAL A 49 -1.93 6.13 -6.54
N GLU A 50 -1.99 7.37 -7.00
CA GLU A 50 -2.04 8.56 -6.13
C GLU A 50 -3.29 8.61 -5.23
N PRO A 51 -4.52 8.40 -5.75
CA PRO A 51 -5.71 8.27 -4.89
C PRO A 51 -5.59 7.21 -3.80
N THR A 52 -4.93 6.09 -4.10
CA THR A 52 -4.74 4.99 -3.14
C THR A 52 -3.75 5.37 -2.06
N ILE A 53 -2.60 5.94 -2.43
CA ILE A 53 -1.60 6.42 -1.48
C ILE A 53 -2.22 7.44 -0.52
N LYS A 54 -2.96 8.42 -1.05
CA LYS A 54 -3.64 9.44 -0.23
C LYS A 54 -4.64 8.83 0.74
N ALA A 55 -5.41 7.84 0.29
CA ALA A 55 -6.37 7.15 1.15
C ALA A 55 -5.68 6.39 2.29
N ILE A 56 -4.60 5.65 1.99
CA ILE A 56 -3.81 4.93 3.01
C ILE A 56 -3.21 5.92 4.01
N LEU A 57 -2.56 6.99 3.54
CA LEU A 57 -1.98 8.02 4.40
C LEU A 57 -3.03 8.66 5.33
N SER A 58 -4.21 9.01 4.80
CA SER A 58 -5.26 9.64 5.59
C SER A 58 -5.89 8.72 6.65
N SER A 59 -5.75 7.40 6.51
CA SER A 59 -6.41 6.42 7.38
C SER A 59 -5.46 5.74 8.35
N ALA A 60 -4.21 5.49 7.95
CA ALA A 60 -3.24 4.75 8.74
C ALA A 60 -2.30 5.64 9.55
N ARG A 61 -2.16 6.93 9.21
CA ARG A 61 -1.24 7.84 9.89
C ARG A 61 -1.75 8.26 11.26
N THR A 62 -0.98 7.95 12.30
CA THR A 62 -1.17 8.46 13.66
C THR A 62 -0.25 9.64 13.95
N GLY A 63 0.88 9.73 13.24
CA GLY A 63 1.94 10.71 13.49
C GLY A 63 3.11 10.16 14.30
N GLU A 64 2.99 8.94 14.81
CA GLU A 64 3.99 8.29 15.66
C GLU A 64 4.93 7.35 14.87
N VAL A 65 6.08 7.04 15.47
CA VAL A 65 7.01 6.05 14.93
C VAL A 65 6.32 4.69 14.88
N GLY A 66 6.34 4.05 13.71
CA GLY A 66 5.76 2.73 13.50
C GLY A 66 4.55 2.70 12.56
N ASP A 67 4.03 3.86 12.13
CA ASP A 67 2.94 4.02 11.14
C ASP A 67 3.16 3.25 9.83
N GLY A 68 4.42 2.89 9.54
CA GLY A 68 4.80 2.02 8.44
C GLY A 68 5.35 2.77 7.23
N LYS A 69 5.39 2.08 6.09
CA LYS A 69 5.90 2.61 4.82
C LYS A 69 5.02 2.08 3.68
N ILE A 70 4.85 2.88 2.64
CA ILE A 70 4.18 2.49 1.41
C ILE A 70 5.27 2.32 0.35
N PHE A 71 5.34 1.14 -0.26
CA PHE A 71 6.21 0.87 -1.40
C PHE A 71 5.36 0.83 -2.66
N VAL A 72 5.80 1.54 -3.69
CA VAL A 72 5.17 1.51 -5.02
C VAL A 72 6.15 0.82 -5.96
N GLN A 73 5.72 -0.27 -6.58
CA GLN A 73 6.53 -1.06 -7.49
C GLN A 73 5.77 -1.22 -8.82
N PRO A 74 6.44 -1.08 -9.97
CA PRO A 74 5.81 -1.32 -11.26
C PRO A 74 5.50 -2.82 -11.42
N LEU A 75 4.34 -3.12 -12.00
CA LEU A 75 3.98 -4.47 -12.42
C LEU A 75 4.05 -4.53 -13.94
N GLU A 76 4.87 -5.44 -14.48
CA GLU A 76 5.01 -5.60 -15.93
C GLU A 76 3.75 -6.18 -16.58
N GLN A 77 3.05 -7.07 -15.86
CA GLN A 77 1.84 -7.70 -16.38
C GLN A 77 0.89 -8.09 -15.25
N VAL A 78 -0.41 -7.98 -15.50
CA VAL A 78 -1.47 -8.51 -14.63
C VAL A 78 -2.40 -9.39 -15.44
N ILE A 79 -2.85 -10.51 -14.88
CA ILE A 79 -3.83 -11.41 -15.53
C ILE A 79 -4.91 -11.79 -14.53
N ARG A 80 -6.18 -11.59 -14.90
CA ARG A 80 -7.32 -12.09 -14.12
C ARG A 80 -7.57 -13.55 -14.49
N ILE A 81 -7.26 -14.48 -13.59
CA ILE A 81 -7.37 -15.93 -13.82
C ILE A 81 -8.75 -16.35 -14.38
N ARG A 82 -9.84 -15.83 -13.80
CA ARG A 82 -11.22 -16.23 -14.17
C ARG A 82 -11.60 -15.89 -15.62
N THR A 83 -11.10 -14.77 -16.15
CA THR A 83 -11.54 -14.22 -17.45
C THR A 83 -10.44 -14.19 -18.51
N GLY A 84 -9.18 -14.33 -18.10
CA GLY A 84 -8.02 -14.13 -18.98
C GLY A 84 -7.74 -12.67 -19.34
N GLU A 85 -8.52 -11.71 -18.82
CA GLU A 85 -8.27 -10.28 -19.02
C GLU A 85 -6.88 -9.91 -18.52
N ARG A 86 -6.25 -8.95 -19.18
CA ARG A 86 -4.88 -8.51 -18.89
C ARG A 86 -4.82 -7.04 -18.47
N ASP A 87 -3.81 -6.74 -17.66
CA ASP A 87 -3.36 -5.41 -17.28
C ASP A 87 -4.52 -4.52 -16.79
N ASN A 88 -4.76 -3.38 -17.42
CA ASN A 88 -5.85 -2.49 -17.03
C ASN A 88 -7.21 -3.18 -17.02
N ALA A 89 -7.52 -4.06 -17.98
CA ALA A 89 -8.79 -4.80 -17.99
C ALA A 89 -8.89 -5.78 -16.81
N ALA A 90 -7.76 -6.32 -16.35
CA ALA A 90 -7.71 -7.17 -15.15
C ALA A 90 -7.88 -6.38 -13.85
N LEU A 91 -7.57 -5.08 -13.83
CA LEU A 91 -7.57 -4.24 -12.62
C LEU A 91 -8.79 -3.33 -12.50
N THR A 92 -9.41 -2.94 -13.62
CA THR A 92 -10.44 -1.90 -13.66
C THR A 92 -11.64 -2.28 -12.79
N PRO A 93 -11.91 -1.53 -11.70
CA PRO A 93 -13.14 -1.68 -10.93
C PRO A 93 -14.32 -1.07 -11.69
N VAL A 94 -15.55 -1.52 -11.42
CA VAL A 94 -16.80 -0.96 -12.00
C VAL A 94 -16.95 0.55 -11.74
N THR A 95 -16.23 1.11 -10.77
CA THR A 95 -16.21 2.54 -10.40
C THR A 95 -15.10 3.35 -11.08
N ALA A 96 -14.39 2.79 -12.06
CA ALA A 96 -13.27 3.44 -12.75
C ALA A 96 -13.62 4.80 -13.36
N ASP A 97 -14.80 4.93 -13.93
CA ASP A 97 -15.24 6.18 -14.58
C ASP A 97 -15.42 7.35 -13.61
N GLU A 98 -15.79 7.07 -12.35
CA GLU A 98 -15.93 8.11 -11.32
C GLU A 98 -14.57 8.54 -10.79
N VAL A 99 -13.67 7.58 -10.53
CA VAL A 99 -12.33 7.87 -10.04
C VAL A 99 -11.49 8.58 -11.10
N GLN A 100 -11.57 8.15 -12.37
CA GLN A 100 -10.93 8.84 -13.48
C GLN A 100 -11.44 10.28 -13.66
N ARG A 101 -12.74 10.53 -13.48
CA ARG A 101 -13.29 11.90 -13.47
C ARG A 101 -12.71 12.76 -12.35
N ARG A 102 -12.61 12.22 -11.13
CA ARG A 102 -12.01 12.93 -9.99
C ARG A 102 -10.51 13.18 -10.19
N ALA A 103 -9.77 12.21 -10.73
CA ALA A 103 -8.34 12.36 -11.04
C ALA A 103 -8.10 13.43 -12.13
N ARG A 104 -8.90 13.44 -13.20
CA ARG A 104 -8.83 14.47 -14.25
C ARG A 104 -9.21 15.86 -13.75
N GLY A 105 -10.21 15.96 -12.86
CA GLY A 105 -10.61 17.22 -12.23
C GLY A 105 -9.53 17.83 -11.33
N LEU A 106 -8.74 16.99 -10.64
CA LEU A 106 -7.59 17.41 -9.84
C LEU A 106 -6.42 17.92 -10.71
N ALA A 107 -6.16 17.31 -11.86
CA ALA A 107 -5.10 17.75 -12.77
C ALA A 107 -5.38 19.12 -13.42
N LEU A 108 -6.65 19.48 -13.60
CA LEU A 108 -7.09 20.76 -14.19
C LEU A 108 -7.14 21.93 -13.18
N SER A 109 -7.06 21.66 -11.86
CA SER A 109 -7.10 22.72 -10.83
C SER A 109 -5.71 23.19 -10.39
N THR A 110 -4.65 22.53 -10.86
CA THR A 110 -3.24 22.84 -10.56
C THR A 110 -2.49 23.47 -11.75
N ALA A 111 -3.23 23.92 -12.77
CA ALA A 111 -2.71 24.62 -13.95
C ALA A 111 -3.24 26.06 -14.00
#